data_AF-A0A269ZG62-F1
#
_entry.id   AF-A0A269ZG62-F1
#
_cell.length_a   1.000
_cell.length_b   1.000
_cell.length_c   1.000
_cell.angle_alpha   90.00
_cell.angle_beta   90.00
_cell.angle_gamma   90.00
#
_symmetry.space_group_name_H-M   'P 1'
#
loop_
_entity.id
_entity.type
_entity.pdbx_description
1 polymer ?
#
loop_
_entity_poly.entity_id
_entity_poly.type
_entity_poly.pdbx_seq_one_letter_code
_entity_poly.pdbx_strand_id
1 'polypeptide(L)'
;MLSLSNDHGPSASDSIGVIVLLVGWLCLLVPLLRARRLVPKPRLVLMAFCAGLVVTAWSVLLDAGLWWILGVTLAAGVQVAAASAVAWPRQSEFERAAG
;
A
#
# COMPACT_ATOMS: atom_id res chain seq x y z
N MET A 1 -11.52 42.77 -0.74
CA MET A 1 -10.50 42.22 0.19
C MET A 1 -11.15 41.05 0.91
N LEU A 2 -10.96 39.83 0.39
CA LEU A 2 -11.47 38.61 0.99
C LEU A 2 -10.56 38.24 2.16
N SER A 3 -11.10 38.42 3.36
CA SER A 3 -10.50 37.98 4.61
C SER A 3 -10.35 36.45 4.57
N LEU A 4 -9.12 35.95 4.37
CA LEU A 4 -8.76 34.54 4.56
C LEU A 4 -8.70 34.24 6.07
N SER A 5 -9.86 34.35 6.71
CA SER A 5 -10.14 33.73 8.00
C SER A 5 -10.36 32.24 7.75
N ASN A 6 -9.32 31.45 7.97
CA ASN A 6 -9.35 30.50 9.08
C ASN A 6 -8.14 29.58 8.99
N ASP A 7 -7.45 29.60 10.11
CA ASP A 7 -6.50 28.66 10.66
C ASP A 7 -7.14 27.27 10.83
N HIS A 8 -7.52 26.60 9.72
CA HIS A 8 -7.85 25.18 9.75
C HIS A 8 -6.56 24.42 9.46
N GLY A 9 -5.92 23.93 10.52
CA GLY A 9 -5.04 22.76 10.40
C GLY A 9 -5.74 21.63 9.64
N PRO A 10 -4.99 20.60 9.19
CA PRO A 10 -5.48 19.56 8.27
C PRO A 10 -6.91 19.14 8.62
N SER A 11 -7.82 19.25 7.64
CA SER A 11 -9.24 19.00 7.85
C SER A 11 -9.42 17.64 8.52
N ALA A 12 -10.32 17.54 9.51
CA ALA A 12 -10.60 16.27 10.18
C ALA A 12 -10.96 15.15 9.19
N SER A 13 -11.53 15.50 8.04
CA SER A 13 -11.80 14.58 6.91
C SER A 13 -10.53 13.96 6.32
N ASP A 14 -9.46 14.72 6.20
CA ASP A 14 -8.20 14.28 5.58
C ASP A 14 -7.48 13.28 6.49
N SER A 15 -7.55 13.54 7.80
CA SER A 15 -7.04 12.62 8.82
C SER A 15 -7.78 11.28 8.81
N ILE A 16 -9.11 11.31 8.70
CA ILE A 16 -9.93 10.08 8.61
C ILE A 16 -9.60 9.31 7.33
N GLY A 17 -9.50 9.99 6.19
CA GLY A 17 -9.13 9.37 4.91
C GLY A 17 -7.80 8.65 4.98
N VAL A 18 -6.80 9.25 5.66
CA VAL A 18 -5.48 8.65 5.83
C VAL A 18 -5.50 7.49 6.82
N ILE A 19 -6.24 7.59 7.92
CA ILE A 19 -6.42 6.48 8.86
C ILE A 19 -7.05 5.28 8.13
N VAL A 20 -8.13 5.50 7.38
CA VAL A 20 -8.81 4.45 6.60
C VAL A 20 -7.85 3.85 5.56
N LEU A 21 -7.08 4.69 4.86
CA LEU A 21 -6.07 4.25 3.90
C LEU A 21 -5.02 3.36 4.55
N LEU A 22 -4.41 3.82 5.66
CA LEU A 22 -3.37 3.08 6.38
C LEU A 22 -3.91 1.76 6.96
N VAL A 23 -5.10 1.77 7.54
CA VAL A 23 -5.76 0.57 8.05
C VAL A 23 -6.05 -0.41 6.91
N GLY A 24 -6.56 0.07 5.78
CA GLY A 24 -6.78 -0.75 4.58
C GLY A 24 -5.50 -1.41 4.09
N TRP A 25 -4.38 -0.67 4.05
CA TRP A 25 -3.08 -1.23 3.71
C TRP A 25 -2.60 -2.26 4.74
N LEU A 26 -2.78 -2.01 6.04
CA LEU A 26 -2.46 -2.99 7.09
C LEU A 26 -3.25 -4.29 6.92
N CYS A 27 -4.51 -4.25 6.51
CA CYS A 27 -5.28 -5.44 6.20
C CYS A 27 -4.66 -6.26 5.05
N LEU A 28 -4.06 -5.61 4.05
CA LEU A 28 -3.35 -6.25 2.94
C LEU A 28 -2.00 -6.85 3.35
N LEU A 29 -1.51 -6.57 4.56
CA LEU A 29 -0.34 -7.25 5.12
C LEU A 29 -0.63 -8.73 5.42
N VAL A 30 -1.85 -9.06 5.85
CA VAL A 30 -2.27 -10.42 6.20
C VAL A 30 -2.16 -11.41 5.03
N PRO A 31 -2.73 -11.14 3.84
CA PRO A 31 -2.58 -12.03 2.69
C PRO A 31 -1.12 -12.13 2.24
N LEU A 32 -0.33 -11.05 2.32
CA LEU A 32 1.10 -11.06 2.02
C LEU A 32 1.88 -12.00 2.95
N LEU A 33 1.59 -11.95 4.26
CA LEU A 33 2.19 -12.84 5.25
C LEU A 33 1.78 -14.30 5.06
N ARG A 34 0.54 -14.57 4.64
CA ARG A 34 0.08 -15.93 4.30
C ARG A 34 0.76 -16.45 3.04
N ALA A 35 0.93 -15.61 2.02
CA ALA A 35 1.56 -15.94 0.74
C ALA A 35 3.10 -15.93 0.78
N ARG A 36 3.72 -15.61 1.93
CA ARG A 36 5.18 -15.44 2.06
C ARG A 36 6.02 -16.63 1.58
N ARG A 37 5.46 -17.85 1.58
CA ARG A 37 6.16 -19.06 1.11
C ARG A 37 6.24 -19.16 -0.41
N LEU A 38 5.35 -18.47 -1.13
CA LEU A 38 5.27 -18.45 -2.59
C LEU A 38 6.08 -17.30 -3.20
N VAL A 39 6.46 -16.32 -2.38
CA VAL A 39 7.24 -15.15 -2.80
C VAL A 39 8.73 -15.44 -2.64
N PRO A 40 9.59 -15.21 -3.65
CA PRO A 40 11.02 -15.57 -3.59
C PRO A 40 11.82 -14.76 -2.56
N LYS A 41 11.42 -13.53 -2.24
CA LYS A 41 12.06 -12.66 -1.23
C LYS A 41 11.02 -11.98 -0.34
N PRO A 42 10.32 -12.72 0.53
CA PRO A 42 9.17 -12.19 1.27
C PRO A 42 9.55 -11.08 2.26
N ARG A 43 10.77 -11.14 2.82
CA ARG A 43 11.30 -10.07 3.69
C ARG A 43 11.48 -8.76 2.94
N LEU A 44 12.01 -8.81 1.72
CA LEU A 44 12.27 -7.62 0.91
C LEU A 44 10.96 -6.98 0.44
N VAL A 45 10.00 -7.81 0.05
CA VAL A 45 8.62 -7.40 -0.27
C VAL A 45 7.95 -6.76 0.96
N LEU A 46 8.05 -7.38 2.14
CA LEU A 46 7.50 -6.82 3.38
C LEU A 46 8.17 -5.48 3.75
N MET A 47 9.50 -5.38 3.65
CA MET A 47 10.23 -4.14 3.92
C MET A 47 9.83 -3.03 2.95
N ALA A 48 9.69 -3.33 1.66
CA ALA A 48 9.24 -2.36 0.65
C ALA A 48 7.80 -1.90 0.91
N PHE A 49 6.91 -2.81 1.30
CA PHE A 49 5.55 -2.48 1.69
C PHE A 49 5.50 -1.56 2.92
N CYS A 50 6.23 -1.91 3.98
CA CYS A 50 6.33 -1.08 5.18
C CYS A 50 6.98 0.28 4.89
N ALA A 51 8.00 0.33 4.02
CA ALA A 51 8.60 1.59 3.60
C ALA A 51 7.58 2.48 2.87
N GLY A 52 6.76 1.90 1.98
CA GLY A 52 5.66 2.62 1.33
C GLY A 52 4.69 3.23 2.34
N LEU A 53 4.28 2.45 3.35
CA LEU A 53 3.40 2.94 4.41
C LEU A 53 4.03 4.04 5.26
N VAL A 54 5.31 3.90 5.62
CA VAL A 54 6.04 4.92 6.37
C VAL A 54 6.14 6.22 5.57
N VAL A 55 6.44 6.14 4.28
CA VAL A 55 6.50 7.32 3.39
C VAL A 55 5.13 7.98 3.27
N THR A 56 4.06 7.20 3.10
CA THR A 56 2.69 7.74 3.06
C THR A 56 2.32 8.41 4.37
N ALA A 57 2.53 7.75 5.51
CA ALA A 57 2.21 8.31 6.82
C ALA A 57 3.04 9.57 7.11
N TRP A 58 4.35 9.52 6.90
CA TRP A 58 5.24 10.68 7.04
C TRP A 58 4.81 11.85 6.16
N SER A 59 4.54 11.60 4.88
CA SER A 59 4.13 12.64 3.94
C SER A 59 2.82 13.29 4.34
N VAL A 60 1.88 12.55 4.92
CA VAL A 60 0.62 13.12 5.40
C VAL A 60 0.84 13.89 6.69
N LEU A 61 1.55 13.29 7.67
CA LEU A 61 1.74 13.89 8.99
C LEU A 61 2.50 15.22 8.92
N LEU A 62 3.44 15.34 7.99
CA LEU A 62 4.24 16.55 7.81
C LEU A 62 3.77 17.45 6.67
N ASP A 63 2.59 17.17 6.09
CA ASP A 63 2.04 17.90 4.95
C ASP A 63 3.09 18.11 3.83
N ALA A 64 3.80 17.03 3.49
CA ALA A 64 4.87 17.08 2.50
C ALA A 64 4.34 17.18 1.05
N GLY A 65 3.08 17.56 0.85
CA GLY A 65 2.44 17.61 -0.47
C GLY A 65 2.24 16.22 -1.08
N LEU A 66 2.55 16.05 -2.37
CA LEU A 66 2.20 14.85 -3.16
C LEU A 66 3.07 13.60 -2.88
N TRP A 67 3.98 13.64 -1.93
CA TRP A 67 4.91 12.53 -1.64
C TRP A 67 4.19 11.25 -1.16
N TRP A 68 2.98 11.37 -0.62
CA TRP A 68 2.17 10.23 -0.21
C TRP A 68 1.80 9.32 -1.40
N ILE A 69 1.72 9.87 -2.61
CA ILE A 69 1.47 9.11 -3.85
C ILE A 69 2.60 8.12 -4.10
N LEU A 70 3.85 8.51 -3.84
CA LEU A 70 5.00 7.62 -3.99
C LEU A 70 4.89 6.42 -3.04
N GLY A 71 4.56 6.69 -1.77
CA GLY A 71 4.38 5.64 -0.76
C GLY A 71 3.23 4.67 -1.09
N VAL A 72 2.10 5.21 -1.55
CA VAL A 72 0.92 4.43 -1.98
C VAL A 72 1.24 3.60 -3.21
N THR A 73 1.92 4.17 -4.20
CA THR A 73 2.27 3.47 -5.45
C THR A 73 3.26 2.34 -5.17
N LEU A 74 4.22 2.56 -4.25
CA LEU A 74 5.15 1.53 -3.82
C LEU A 74 4.40 0.39 -3.09
N ALA A 75 3.53 0.71 -2.14
CA ALA A 75 2.73 -0.27 -1.41
C ALA A 75 1.83 -1.09 -2.37
N ALA A 76 1.18 -0.43 -3.33
CA ALA A 76 0.35 -1.04 -4.35
C ALA A 76 1.18 -1.97 -5.27
N GLY A 77 2.30 -1.48 -5.79
CA GLY A 77 3.17 -2.23 -6.70
C GLY A 77 3.69 -3.52 -6.07
N VAL A 78 4.02 -3.48 -4.77
CA VAL A 78 4.45 -4.66 -4.02
C VAL A 78 3.33 -5.69 -3.87
N GLN A 79 2.09 -5.24 -3.62
CA GLN A 79 0.93 -6.14 -3.54
C GLN A 79 0.60 -6.77 -4.89
N VAL A 80 0.68 -6.00 -5.99
CA VAL A 80 0.49 -6.52 -7.36
C VAL A 80 1.57 -7.55 -7.70
N ALA A 81 2.84 -7.26 -7.41
CA ALA A 81 3.95 -8.19 -7.64
C ALA A 81 3.82 -9.48 -6.80
N ALA A 82 3.35 -9.37 -5.56
CA ALA A 82 3.08 -10.53 -4.72
C ALA A 82 1.88 -11.35 -5.25
N ALA A 83 0.82 -10.68 -5.72
CA ALA A 83 -0.35 -11.34 -6.28
C ALA A 83 -0.02 -12.07 -7.59
N SER A 84 0.77 -11.47 -8.48
CA SER A 84 1.19 -12.10 -9.74
C SER A 84 2.06 -13.33 -9.49
N ALA A 85 2.96 -13.28 -8.51
CA ALA A 85 3.78 -14.43 -8.10
C ALA A 85 2.94 -15.62 -7.59
N VAL A 86 1.77 -15.35 -7.00
CA VAL A 86 0.84 -16.39 -6.52
C VAL A 86 -0.09 -16.89 -7.63
N ALA A 87 -0.50 -16.03 -8.57
CA ALA A 87 -1.41 -16.38 -9.65
C ALA A 87 -0.73 -17.20 -10.76
N TRP A 88 0.54 -16.91 -11.06
CA TRP A 88 1.28 -17.53 -12.15
C TRP A 88 1.40 -19.06 -12.05
N PRO A 89 1.77 -19.66 -10.90
CA PRO A 89 1.81 -21.12 -10.78
C PRO A 89 0.45 -21.78 -11.01
N ARG A 90 -0.64 -21.18 -10.52
CA ARG A 90 -1.99 -21.75 -10.67
C ARG A 90 -2.45 -21.79 -12.12
N GLN A 91 -2.18 -20.74 -12.91
CA GLN A 91 -2.54 -20.74 -14.34
C GLN A 91 -1.87 -21.90 -15.09
N SER A 92 -0.59 -22.16 -14.82
CA SER A 92 0.14 -23.27 -15.45
C SER A 92 -0.41 -24.67 -15.09
N GLU A 93 -1.00 -24.82 -13.91
CA GLU A 93 -1.66 -26.08 -13.49
C GLU A 93 -3.01 -26.27 -14.19
N PHE A 94 -3.80 -25.20 -14.34
CA PHE A 94 -5.06 -25.25 -15.09
C PHE A 94 -4.84 -25.54 -16.58
N GLU A 95 -3.84 -24.93 -17.21
CA GLU A 95 -3.50 -25.20 -18.61
C GLU A 95 -3.06 -26.66 -18.83
N ARG A 96 -2.29 -27.25 -17.89
CA ARG A 96 -1.89 -28.66 -17.96
C ARG A 96 -3.02 -29.64 -17.71
N ALA A 97 -4.05 -29.26 -16.95
CA ALA A 97 -5.20 -30.13 -16.68
C ALA A 97 -6.26 -30.08 -17.79
N ALA A 98 -6.19 -29.08 -18.68
CA ALA A 98 -7.16 -28.85 -19.75
C ALA A 98 -6.67 -29.31 -21.15
N GLY A 99 -5.42 -29.75 -21.27
CA GLY A 99 -4.82 -30.31 -22.50
C GLY A 99 -4.55 -31.81 -22.37
#